data_AF-A0A1H7MMS6-F1
#
_entry.id   AF-A0A1H7MMS6-F1
#
_cell.length_a   1.000
_cell.length_b   1.000
_cell.length_c   1.000
_cell.angle_alpha   90.00
_cell.angle_beta   90.00
_cell.angle_gamma   90.00
#
_symmetry.space_group_name_H-M   'P 1'
#
loop_
_entity.id
_entity.type
_entity.pdbx_description
1 polymer ?
#
loop_
_entity_poly.entity_id
_entity_poly.type
_entity_poly.pdbx_seq_one_letter_code
_entity_poly.pdbx_strand_id
1 'polypeptide(L)'
;MPKDNRLTAEKLATSLCERAGFKLEDCKEFAEEMLTLLVAGQVVGEVGGSDRTPEGIQRSKLRLRHWYILLVEQLPNIFNEDPIEPIPIEYGNRDNFIWELVRSPWIMGKSTDVLDYIERMLDGKVSGTPYDPDKDRRKDGKLIRKIIEECFITGDSKSLTNEALAERFGISVSTLENKKDAGMAIFGMLMWLYSVRREIEDMDAGIIPRPTKEKWWMKFSIGAV
;
A
#
# COMPACT_ATOMS: atom_id res chain seq x y z
N MET A 1 -4.15 11.17 -35.86
CA MET A 1 -4.13 11.51 -34.43
C MET A 1 -3.28 10.47 -33.73
N PRO A 2 -2.26 10.83 -32.93
CA PRO A 2 -1.57 9.84 -32.11
C PRO A 2 -2.61 9.29 -31.13
N LYS A 3 -2.71 7.95 -31.00
CA LYS A 3 -3.50 7.33 -29.94
C LYS A 3 -2.92 7.83 -28.63
N ASP A 4 -3.70 8.55 -27.84
CA ASP A 4 -3.35 8.94 -26.47
C ASP A 4 -2.90 7.68 -25.74
N ASN A 5 -1.59 7.54 -25.55
CA ASN A 5 -0.98 6.40 -24.89
C ASN A 5 -1.08 6.60 -23.38
N ARG A 6 -2.29 6.94 -22.91
CA ARG A 6 -2.54 7.19 -21.51
C ARG A 6 -2.38 5.88 -20.76
N LEU A 7 -1.49 5.90 -19.77
CA LEU A 7 -1.34 4.79 -18.84
C LEU A 7 -2.60 4.71 -17.98
N THR A 8 -3.37 3.63 -18.15
CA THR A 8 -4.53 3.37 -17.30
C THR A 8 -4.05 2.79 -15.96
N ALA A 9 -4.87 2.91 -14.92
CA ALA A 9 -4.54 2.34 -13.61
C ALA A 9 -4.22 0.84 -13.68
N GLU A 10 -4.98 0.08 -14.46
CA GLU A 10 -4.81 -1.36 -14.63
C GLU A 10 -3.45 -1.69 -15.26
N LYS A 11 -3.08 -0.96 -16.33
CA LYS A 11 -1.77 -1.13 -16.98
C LYS A 11 -0.62 -0.75 -16.05
N LEU A 12 -0.78 0.31 -15.25
CA LEU A 12 0.22 0.69 -14.27
C LEU A 12 0.37 -0.39 -13.19
N ALA A 13 -0.74 -0.91 -12.66
CA ALA A 13 -0.75 -1.95 -11.66
C ALA A 13 -0.04 -3.22 -12.16
N THR A 14 -0.40 -3.71 -13.35
CA THR A 14 0.27 -4.85 -13.99
C THR A 14 1.75 -4.59 -14.18
N SER A 15 2.14 -3.42 -14.73
CA SER A 15 3.55 -3.12 -15.00
C SER A 15 4.39 -3.03 -13.72
N LEU A 16 3.85 -2.45 -12.63
CA LEU A 16 4.54 -2.41 -11.34
C LEU A 16 4.73 -3.80 -10.75
N CYS A 17 3.68 -4.63 -10.78
CA CYS A 17 3.74 -5.99 -10.28
C CYS A 17 4.74 -6.83 -11.10
N GLU A 18 4.66 -6.81 -12.43
CA GLU A 18 5.58 -7.55 -13.31
C GLU A 18 7.04 -7.14 -13.09
N ARG A 19 7.33 -5.83 -13.00
CA ARG A 19 8.68 -5.33 -12.74
C ARG A 19 9.22 -5.78 -11.39
N ALA A 20 8.36 -5.86 -10.39
CA ALA A 20 8.73 -6.29 -9.05
C ALA A 20 8.72 -7.82 -8.88
N GLY A 21 8.20 -8.57 -9.86
CA GLY A 21 8.00 -10.00 -9.73
C GLY A 21 6.87 -10.34 -8.76
N PHE A 22 5.70 -9.72 -8.93
CA PHE A 22 4.48 -10.06 -8.21
C PHE A 22 3.39 -10.46 -9.19
N LYS A 23 2.54 -11.42 -8.80
CA LYS A 23 1.21 -11.52 -9.41
C LYS A 23 0.36 -10.36 -8.92
N LEU A 24 -0.42 -9.80 -9.84
CA LEU A 24 -1.36 -8.72 -9.53
C LEU A 24 -2.33 -9.11 -8.41
N GLU A 25 -2.86 -10.34 -8.46
CA GLU A 25 -3.84 -10.82 -7.49
C GLU A 25 -3.26 -10.91 -6.08
N ASP A 26 -2.08 -11.53 -5.93
CA ASP A 26 -1.40 -11.64 -4.64
C ASP A 26 -1.11 -10.25 -4.03
N CYS A 27 -0.70 -9.28 -4.86
CA CYS A 27 -0.47 -7.92 -4.40
C CYS A 27 -1.76 -7.21 -3.97
N LYS A 28 -2.85 -7.41 -4.73
CA LYS A 28 -4.17 -6.87 -4.42
C LYS A 28 -4.68 -7.42 -3.10
N GLU A 29 -4.69 -8.74 -2.93
CA GLU A 29 -5.15 -9.40 -1.70
C GLU A 29 -4.34 -8.94 -0.49
N PHE A 30 -3.01 -8.84 -0.65
CA PHE A 30 -2.14 -8.33 0.40
C PHE A 30 -2.48 -6.89 0.80
N ALA A 31 -2.67 -6.00 -0.18
CA ALA A 31 -3.02 -4.61 0.07
C ALA A 31 -4.42 -4.46 0.68
N GLU A 32 -5.41 -5.20 0.17
CA GLU A 32 -6.77 -5.22 0.69
C GLU A 32 -6.81 -5.68 2.14
N GLU A 33 -6.10 -6.75 2.45
CA GLU A 33 -6.02 -7.26 3.81
C GLU A 33 -5.44 -6.20 4.74
N MET A 34 -4.27 -5.64 4.42
CA MET A 34 -3.65 -4.59 5.25
C MET A 34 -4.55 -3.36 5.45
N LEU A 35 -5.19 -2.87 4.38
CA LEU A 35 -6.05 -1.70 4.43
C LEU A 35 -7.34 -1.98 5.22
N THR A 36 -7.92 -3.17 5.07
CA THR A 36 -9.08 -3.60 5.85
C THR A 36 -8.75 -3.67 7.34
N LEU A 37 -7.58 -4.20 7.66
CA LEU A 37 -7.07 -4.32 9.02
C LEU A 37 -6.75 -2.95 9.63
N LEU A 38 -6.25 -2.00 8.81
CA LEU A 38 -6.07 -0.60 9.20
C LEU A 38 -7.41 0.03 9.65
N VAL A 39 -8.47 -0.08 8.84
CA VAL A 39 -9.80 0.42 9.21
C VAL A 39 -10.33 -0.28 10.46
N ALA A 40 -10.21 -1.60 10.53
CA ALA A 40 -10.72 -2.37 11.65
C ALA A 40 -10.04 -1.96 12.96
N GLY A 41 -8.73 -1.74 12.95
CA GLY A 41 -8.00 -1.30 14.12
C GLY A 41 -8.27 0.16 14.48
N GLN A 42 -8.55 1.05 13.53
CA GLN A 42 -8.87 2.46 13.83
C GLN A 42 -10.09 2.58 14.75
N VAL A 43 -11.07 1.69 14.59
CA VAL A 43 -12.27 1.61 15.45
C VAL A 43 -11.94 1.26 16.91
N VAL A 44 -10.79 0.63 17.17
CA VAL A 44 -10.42 0.10 18.49
C VAL A 44 -9.17 0.79 19.07
N GLY A 45 -8.40 1.49 18.25
CA GLY A 45 -7.12 2.10 18.57
C GLY A 45 -7.19 3.32 19.50
N GLU A 46 -8.37 3.88 19.75
CA GLU A 46 -8.55 5.07 20.60
C GLU A 46 -8.18 4.86 22.08
N VAL A 47 -7.93 3.62 22.52
CA VAL A 47 -7.81 3.26 23.95
C VAL A 47 -6.36 2.99 24.41
N GLY A 48 -5.38 2.85 23.49
CA GLY A 48 -4.01 2.45 23.84
C GLY A 48 -2.97 3.53 23.53
N GLY A 49 -2.36 4.12 24.57
CA GLY A 49 -1.29 5.11 24.41
C GLY A 49 -0.11 4.55 23.61
N SER A 50 0.07 5.02 22.37
CA SER A 50 1.29 4.78 21.60
C SER A 50 2.45 5.58 22.20
N ASP A 51 3.65 5.00 22.22
CA ASP A 51 4.87 5.73 22.57
C ASP A 51 5.14 6.78 21.49
N ARG A 52 4.77 8.03 21.78
CA ARG A 52 4.90 9.17 20.86
C ARG A 52 6.28 9.84 20.93
N THR A 53 7.23 9.26 21.65
CA THR A 53 8.62 9.76 21.61
C THR A 53 9.20 9.58 20.21
N PRO A 54 10.13 10.45 19.77
CA PRO A 54 10.82 10.29 18.49
C PRO A 54 11.44 8.88 18.33
N GLU A 55 12.01 8.34 19.40
CA GLU A 55 12.64 7.02 19.44
C GLU A 55 11.61 5.89 19.35
N GLY A 56 10.46 6.03 20.02
CA GLY A 56 9.33 5.10 19.91
C GLY A 56 8.76 5.05 18.49
N ILE A 57 8.55 6.23 17.88
CA ILE A 57 8.08 6.36 16.50
C ILE A 57 9.09 5.75 15.52
N GLN A 58 10.39 6.01 15.68
CA GLN A 58 11.41 5.48 14.81
C GLN A 58 11.53 3.96 14.91
N ARG A 59 11.44 3.38 16.11
CA ARG A 59 11.41 1.92 16.31
C ARG A 59 10.17 1.29 15.67
N SER A 60 8.99 1.87 15.88
CA SER A 60 7.75 1.42 15.24
C SER A 60 7.87 1.46 13.71
N LYS A 61 8.42 2.55 13.16
CA LYS A 61 8.63 2.70 11.71
C LYS A 61 9.58 1.65 11.14
N LEU A 62 10.72 1.40 11.78
CA LEU A 62 11.66 0.34 11.37
C LEU A 62 10.98 -1.03 11.37
N ARG A 63 10.33 -1.37 12.48
CA ARG A 63 9.63 -2.63 12.66
C ARG A 63 8.52 -2.85 11.64
N LEU A 64 7.69 -1.84 11.39
CA LEU A 64 6.59 -1.95 10.43
C LEU A 64 7.11 -2.13 9.01
N ARG A 65 8.15 -1.41 8.58
CA ARG A 65 8.75 -1.61 7.25
C ARG A 65 9.29 -3.01 7.07
N HIS A 66 9.99 -3.54 8.06
CA HIS A 66 10.48 -4.92 8.02
C HIS A 66 9.33 -5.92 7.91
N TRP A 67 8.23 -5.68 8.64
CA TRP A 67 7.00 -6.47 8.52
C TRP A 67 6.41 -6.49 7.09
N TYR A 68 6.40 -5.35 6.37
CA TYR A 68 5.97 -5.32 4.97
C TYR A 68 6.80 -6.25 4.08
N ILE A 69 8.10 -6.37 4.36
CA ILE A 69 9.01 -7.26 3.63
C ILE A 69 8.70 -8.71 4.00
N LEU A 70 8.62 -9.01 5.30
CA LEU A 70 8.35 -10.37 5.80
C LEU A 70 7.00 -10.92 5.33
N LEU A 71 5.94 -10.11 5.29
CA LEU A 71 4.63 -10.56 4.83
C LEU A 71 4.65 -10.99 3.36
N VAL A 72 5.42 -10.28 2.53
CA VAL A 72 5.64 -10.70 1.15
C VAL A 72 6.46 -11.99 1.09
N GLU A 73 7.45 -12.18 1.97
CA GLU A 73 8.20 -13.45 2.06
C GLU A 73 7.33 -14.64 2.50
N GLN A 74 6.18 -14.39 3.16
CA GLN A 74 5.17 -15.42 3.47
C GLN A 74 4.28 -15.80 2.29
N LEU A 75 4.20 -14.97 1.24
CA LEU A 75 3.39 -15.30 0.07
C LEU A 75 4.04 -16.48 -0.64
N PRO A 76 3.27 -17.49 -1.12
CA PRO A 76 3.79 -18.60 -1.89
C PRO A 76 4.62 -18.07 -3.06
N ASN A 77 5.93 -18.11 -2.88
CA ASN A 77 6.81 -17.22 -3.61
C ASN A 77 6.95 -17.75 -5.05
N ILE A 78 6.36 -17.04 -6.00
CA ILE A 78 6.33 -17.42 -7.43
C ILE A 78 7.71 -17.32 -8.07
N PHE A 79 8.65 -16.66 -7.41
CA PHE A 79 9.99 -16.37 -7.90
C PHE A 79 11.09 -17.08 -7.12
N ASN A 80 10.74 -17.81 -6.06
CA ASN A 80 11.73 -18.55 -5.30
C ASN A 80 11.10 -19.80 -4.68
N GLU A 81 11.64 -20.97 -5.01
CA GLU A 81 11.29 -22.23 -4.35
C GLU A 81 11.82 -22.30 -2.91
N ASP A 82 12.45 -21.22 -2.44
CA ASP A 82 12.90 -21.09 -1.06
C ASP A 82 11.73 -21.35 -0.10
N PRO A 83 11.93 -22.21 0.91
CA PRO A 83 10.91 -22.48 1.91
C PRO A 83 10.53 -21.16 2.60
N ILE A 84 9.24 -20.98 2.81
CA ILE A 84 8.70 -19.85 3.59
C ILE A 84 9.38 -19.86 4.96
N GLU A 85 10.20 -18.86 5.23
CA GLU A 85 10.83 -18.69 6.53
C GLU A 85 9.76 -18.19 7.51
N PRO A 86 9.60 -18.80 8.70
CA PRO A 86 8.62 -18.31 9.66
C PRO A 86 9.00 -16.91 10.14
N ILE A 87 7.98 -16.06 10.33
CA ILE A 87 8.16 -14.73 10.93
C ILE A 87 8.81 -14.90 12.32
N PRO A 88 9.92 -14.20 12.62
CA PRO A 88 10.58 -14.35 13.91
C PRO A 88 9.65 -13.98 15.06
N ILE A 89 9.72 -14.72 16.17
CA ILE A 89 8.78 -14.61 17.30
C ILE A 89 8.72 -13.20 17.89
N GLU A 90 9.84 -12.46 17.85
CA GLU A 90 9.93 -11.08 18.31
C GLU A 90 9.04 -10.11 17.54
N TYR A 91 8.68 -10.43 16.29
CA TYR A 91 7.74 -9.67 15.50
C TYR A 91 6.29 -9.97 15.92
N GLY A 92 6.05 -11.10 16.60
CA GLY A 92 4.72 -11.52 17.03
C GLY A 92 3.97 -12.24 15.92
N ASN A 93 2.64 -12.25 16.01
CA ASN A 93 1.78 -12.78 14.97
C ASN A 93 1.26 -11.63 14.06
N ARG A 94 0.55 -12.02 13.00
CA ARG A 94 -0.07 -11.07 12.06
C ARG A 94 -0.99 -10.07 12.77
N ASP A 95 -1.73 -10.51 13.80
CA ASP A 95 -2.62 -9.66 14.60
C ASP A 95 -1.86 -8.57 15.36
N ASN A 96 -0.70 -8.88 15.94
CA ASN A 96 0.15 -7.89 16.62
C ASN A 96 0.67 -6.83 15.64
N PHE A 97 1.08 -7.24 14.44
CA PHE A 97 1.46 -6.31 13.37
C PHE A 97 0.34 -5.34 13.02
N ILE A 98 -0.89 -5.85 12.86
CA ILE A 98 -2.07 -5.04 12.56
C ILE A 98 -2.28 -3.97 13.62
N TRP A 99 -2.23 -4.36 14.90
CA TRP A 99 -2.38 -3.44 16.02
C TRP A 99 -1.32 -2.35 16.06
N GLU A 100 -0.07 -2.71 15.77
CA GLU A 100 1.04 -1.75 15.69
C GLU A 100 0.89 -0.82 14.48
N LEU A 101 0.49 -1.36 13.33
CA LEU A 101 0.30 -0.61 12.08
C LEU A 101 -0.73 0.49 12.29
N VAL A 102 -1.91 0.12 12.79
CA VAL A 102 -3.03 1.01 13.06
C VAL A 102 -2.69 2.15 14.01
N ARG A 103 -1.91 1.86 15.05
CA ARG A 103 -1.55 2.84 16.09
C ARG A 103 -0.39 3.73 15.69
N SER A 104 0.27 3.43 14.56
CA SER A 104 1.45 4.16 14.12
C SER A 104 1.05 5.47 13.44
N PRO A 105 1.46 6.64 13.95
CA PRO A 105 1.24 7.91 13.25
C PRO A 105 1.89 7.93 11.85
N TRP A 106 2.92 7.10 11.66
CA TRP A 106 3.64 6.99 10.41
C TRP A 106 2.79 6.39 9.28
N ILE A 107 1.93 5.39 9.53
CA ILE A 107 1.20 4.73 8.45
C ILE A 107 0.22 5.69 7.78
N MET A 108 -0.44 6.55 8.55
CA MET A 108 -1.42 7.49 8.01
C MET A 108 -0.78 8.51 7.08
N GLY A 109 0.31 9.15 7.53
CA GLY A 109 1.06 10.09 6.69
C GLY A 109 1.63 9.41 5.45
N LYS A 110 2.14 8.17 5.59
CA LYS A 110 2.70 7.44 4.46
C LYS A 110 1.63 6.99 3.46
N SER A 111 0.46 6.57 3.92
CA SER A 111 -0.67 6.25 3.06
C SER A 111 -1.07 7.47 2.21
N THR A 112 -1.15 8.66 2.83
CA THR A 112 -1.42 9.90 2.08
C THR A 112 -0.35 10.19 1.03
N ASP A 113 0.94 10.08 1.37
CA ASP A 113 2.04 10.26 0.41
C ASP A 113 1.95 9.27 -0.77
N VAL A 114 1.57 8.02 -0.50
CA VAL A 114 1.40 7.00 -1.54
C VAL A 114 0.23 7.34 -2.45
N LEU A 115 -0.90 7.79 -1.91
CA LEU A 115 -2.05 8.21 -2.71
C LEU A 115 -1.75 9.44 -3.57
N ASP A 116 -1.02 10.42 -3.03
CA ASP A 116 -0.49 11.57 -3.79
C ASP A 116 0.39 11.11 -4.95
N TYR A 117 1.22 10.09 -4.70
CA TYR A 117 2.10 9.53 -5.73
C TYR A 117 1.31 8.80 -6.82
N ILE A 118 0.30 8.00 -6.45
CA ILE A 118 -0.61 7.33 -7.40
C ILE A 118 -1.30 8.36 -8.28
N GLU A 119 -1.85 9.42 -7.68
CA GLU A 119 -2.51 10.50 -8.41
C GLU A 119 -1.54 11.16 -9.41
N ARG A 120 -0.31 11.44 -8.98
CA ARG A 120 0.73 12.01 -9.86
C ARG A 120 1.12 11.06 -11.00
N MET A 121 1.25 9.76 -10.75
CA MET A 121 1.61 8.79 -11.79
C MET A 121 0.54 8.65 -12.87
N LEU A 122 -0.74 8.76 -12.50
CA LEU A 122 -1.87 8.55 -13.42
C LEU A 122 -2.38 9.84 -14.07
N ASP A 123 -2.36 10.95 -13.34
CA ASP A 123 -2.96 12.22 -13.77
C ASP A 123 -1.91 13.37 -13.92
N GLY A 124 -0.63 13.08 -13.66
CA GLY A 124 0.51 13.98 -13.88
C GLY A 124 0.75 15.01 -12.77
N LYS A 125 -0.29 15.40 -12.01
CA LYS A 125 -0.16 16.30 -10.86
C LYS A 125 -1.19 15.96 -9.79
N VAL A 126 -0.85 16.24 -8.53
CA VAL A 126 -1.79 16.17 -7.42
C VAL A 126 -2.75 17.36 -7.52
N SER A 127 -4.04 17.09 -7.56
CA SER A 127 -5.07 18.10 -7.76
C SER A 127 -5.39 18.90 -6.49
N GLY A 128 -5.11 18.34 -5.31
CA GLY A 128 -5.36 18.96 -4.01
C GLY A 128 -6.83 19.31 -3.74
N THR A 129 -7.75 18.80 -4.55
CA THR A 129 -9.19 19.11 -4.51
C THR A 129 -9.99 17.82 -4.39
N PRO A 130 -11.18 17.84 -3.76
CA PRO A 130 -12.06 16.67 -3.74
C PRO A 130 -12.42 16.21 -5.15
N TYR A 131 -12.62 14.90 -5.34
CA TYR A 131 -13.10 14.33 -6.60
C TYR A 131 -14.49 14.87 -6.95
N ASP A 132 -14.63 15.36 -8.18
CA ASP A 132 -15.87 15.89 -8.76
C ASP A 132 -16.24 15.02 -9.97
N PRO A 133 -17.32 14.22 -9.92
CA PRO A 133 -17.71 13.30 -10.98
C PRO A 133 -17.86 13.95 -12.36
N ASP A 134 -18.28 15.21 -12.41
CA ASP A 134 -18.52 15.94 -13.66
C ASP A 134 -17.22 16.43 -14.29
N LYS A 135 -16.22 16.79 -13.46
CA LYS A 135 -14.94 17.37 -13.92
C LYS A 135 -13.81 16.36 -13.99
N ASP A 136 -13.88 15.31 -13.20
CA ASP A 136 -12.80 14.36 -12.95
C ASP A 136 -13.08 12.96 -13.50
N ARG A 137 -14.14 12.79 -14.31
CA ARG A 137 -14.49 11.50 -14.95
C ARG A 137 -13.33 10.83 -15.70
N ARG A 138 -12.36 11.62 -16.16
CA ARG A 138 -11.14 11.14 -16.83
C ARG A 138 -9.92 11.25 -15.90
N LYS A 139 -10.02 11.18 -14.59
CA LYS A 139 -8.87 11.25 -13.67
C LYS A 139 -8.82 10.01 -12.81
N ASP A 140 -8.19 8.96 -13.35
CA ASP A 140 -8.07 7.66 -12.70
C ASP A 140 -7.37 7.78 -11.34
N GLY A 141 -6.30 8.58 -11.27
CA GLY A 141 -5.54 8.76 -10.04
C GLY A 141 -6.36 9.42 -8.94
N LYS A 142 -7.08 10.50 -9.30
CA LYS A 142 -7.96 11.20 -8.37
C LYS A 142 -9.14 10.33 -7.90
N LEU A 143 -9.71 9.52 -8.79
CA LEU A 143 -10.77 8.57 -8.45
C LEU A 143 -10.27 7.46 -7.52
N ILE A 144 -9.11 6.87 -7.83
CA ILE A 144 -8.49 5.83 -6.99
C ILE A 144 -8.20 6.36 -5.60
N ARG A 145 -7.60 7.55 -5.50
CA ARG A 145 -7.38 8.22 -4.22
C ARG A 145 -8.67 8.29 -3.42
N LYS A 146 -9.75 8.78 -4.03
CA LYS A 146 -11.05 8.92 -3.37
C LYS A 146 -11.62 7.58 -2.89
N ILE A 147 -11.55 6.54 -3.73
CA ILE A 147 -11.99 5.18 -3.40
C ILE A 147 -11.21 4.66 -2.18
N ILE A 148 -9.88 4.70 -2.23
CA ILE A 148 -9.05 4.17 -1.15
C ILE A 148 -9.22 4.98 0.14
N GLU A 149 -9.31 6.31 0.06
CA GLU A 149 -9.54 7.16 1.22
C GLU A 149 -10.87 6.82 1.93
N GLU A 150 -12.00 6.79 1.20
CA GLU A 150 -13.31 6.56 1.80
C GLU A 150 -13.52 5.12 2.29
N CYS A 151 -12.97 4.14 1.58
CA CYS A 151 -13.11 2.74 1.96
C CYS A 151 -12.16 2.36 3.10
N PHE A 152 -10.92 2.89 3.11
CA PHE A 152 -9.84 2.33 3.91
C PHE A 152 -9.10 3.29 4.84
N ILE A 153 -9.23 4.60 4.68
CA ILE A 153 -8.48 5.58 5.48
C ILE A 153 -9.39 6.33 6.44
N THR A 154 -10.52 6.85 5.95
CA THR A 154 -11.54 7.48 6.78
C THR A 154 -12.61 6.47 7.22
N GLY A 155 -12.84 5.43 6.41
CA GLY A 155 -13.87 4.43 6.66
C GLY A 155 -15.29 4.95 6.50
N ASP A 156 -15.48 6.14 5.94
CA ASP A 156 -16.79 6.79 5.75
C ASP A 156 -17.76 5.92 4.94
N SER A 157 -17.21 5.06 4.08
CA SER A 157 -17.96 4.20 3.17
C SER A 157 -18.02 2.74 3.64
N LYS A 158 -17.58 2.42 4.86
CA LYS A 158 -17.54 1.05 5.40
C LYS A 158 -18.92 0.36 5.44
N SER A 159 -19.99 1.13 5.61
CA SER A 159 -21.37 0.62 5.65
C SER A 159 -22.11 0.71 4.32
N LEU A 160 -21.48 1.26 3.27
CA LEU A 160 -22.10 1.40 1.97
C LEU A 160 -21.90 0.12 1.14
N THR A 161 -22.91 -0.24 0.36
CA THR A 161 -22.74 -1.28 -0.66
C THR A 161 -21.95 -0.73 -1.85
N ASN A 162 -21.42 -1.61 -2.70
CA ASN A 162 -20.72 -1.20 -3.92
C ASN A 162 -21.62 -0.38 -4.85
N GLU A 163 -22.92 -0.67 -4.90
CA GLU A 163 -23.89 0.09 -5.69
C GLU A 163 -24.02 1.52 -5.18
N ALA A 164 -24.22 1.69 -3.87
CA ALA A 164 -24.36 3.01 -3.26
C ALA A 164 -23.07 3.84 -3.39
N LEU A 165 -21.91 3.19 -3.27
CA LEU A 165 -20.61 3.84 -3.44
C LEU A 165 -20.35 4.25 -4.89
N ALA A 166 -20.71 3.39 -5.86
CA ALA A 166 -20.58 3.70 -7.28
C ALA A 166 -21.49 4.87 -7.69
N GLU A 167 -22.74 4.90 -7.18
CA GLU A 167 -23.67 6.01 -7.38
C GLU A 167 -23.10 7.32 -6.83
N ARG A 168 -22.57 7.30 -5.60
CA ARG A 168 -21.93 8.47 -4.96
C ARG A 168 -20.77 9.03 -5.78
N PHE A 169 -20.00 8.17 -6.46
CA PHE A 169 -18.89 8.58 -7.32
C PHE A 169 -19.30 8.86 -8.77
N GLY A 170 -20.57 8.68 -9.13
CA GLY A 170 -21.06 8.88 -10.49
C GLY A 170 -20.45 7.91 -11.50
N ILE A 171 -20.14 6.68 -11.09
CA ILE A 171 -19.52 5.65 -11.92
C ILE A 171 -20.32 4.35 -11.90
N SER A 172 -19.99 3.41 -12.79
CA SER A 172 -20.57 2.06 -12.74
C SER A 172 -19.90 1.21 -11.65
N VAL A 173 -20.61 0.21 -11.13
CA VAL A 173 -20.05 -0.77 -10.16
C VAL A 173 -18.80 -1.46 -10.72
N SER A 174 -18.84 -1.87 -11.98
CA SER A 174 -17.65 -2.47 -12.63
C SER A 174 -16.47 -1.49 -12.69
N THR A 175 -16.71 -0.19 -12.92
CA THR A 175 -15.64 0.81 -12.85
C THR A 175 -15.10 0.95 -11.43
N LEU A 176 -15.98 0.97 -10.43
CA LEU A 176 -15.57 1.02 -9.02
C LEU A 176 -14.65 -0.16 -8.67
N GLU A 177 -15.07 -1.38 -8.98
CA GLU A 177 -14.31 -2.60 -8.70
C GLU A 177 -12.96 -2.61 -9.41
N ASN A 178 -12.93 -2.32 -10.72
CA ASN A 178 -11.68 -2.26 -11.47
C ASN A 178 -10.70 -1.21 -10.93
N LYS A 179 -11.19 -0.02 -10.54
CA LYS A 179 -10.34 1.03 -9.96
C LYS A 179 -9.92 0.72 -8.53
N LYS A 180 -10.79 0.08 -7.74
CA LYS A 180 -10.45 -0.42 -6.41
C LYS A 180 -9.31 -1.44 -6.51
N ASP A 181 -9.46 -2.45 -7.36
CA ASP A 181 -8.46 -3.53 -7.56
C ASP A 181 -7.12 -2.97 -8.04
N ALA A 182 -7.13 -2.11 -9.06
CA ALA A 182 -5.91 -1.47 -9.57
C ALA A 182 -5.28 -0.57 -8.50
N GLY A 183 -6.08 0.21 -7.78
CA GLY A 183 -5.63 1.09 -6.71
C GLY A 183 -4.97 0.34 -5.57
N MET A 184 -5.55 -0.79 -5.15
CA MET A 184 -4.99 -1.67 -4.12
C MET A 184 -3.65 -2.25 -4.53
N ALA A 185 -3.56 -2.82 -5.73
CA ALA A 185 -2.31 -3.37 -6.23
C ALA A 185 -1.20 -2.30 -6.33
N ILE A 186 -1.51 -1.11 -6.86
CA ILE A 186 -0.52 -0.01 -6.93
C ILE A 186 -0.12 0.41 -5.51
N PHE A 187 -1.07 0.57 -4.60
CA PHE A 187 -0.81 0.97 -3.21
C PHE A 187 0.10 -0.04 -2.49
N GLY A 188 -0.24 -1.34 -2.56
CA GLY A 188 0.54 -2.43 -1.98
C GLY A 188 1.96 -2.45 -2.50
N MET A 189 2.12 -2.36 -3.83
CA MET A 189 3.44 -2.32 -4.47
C MET A 189 4.27 -1.12 -4.04
N LEU A 190 3.68 0.08 -4.00
CA LEU A 190 4.41 1.29 -3.60
C LEU A 190 4.82 1.26 -2.13
N MET A 191 3.97 0.73 -1.25
CA MET A 191 4.30 0.52 0.16
C MET A 191 5.43 -0.49 0.34
N TRP A 192 5.41 -1.59 -0.41
CA TRP A 192 6.47 -2.59 -0.38
C TRP A 192 7.80 -2.05 -0.92
N LEU A 193 7.79 -1.42 -2.11
CA LEU A 193 8.99 -0.82 -2.71
C LEU A 193 9.62 0.23 -1.79
N TYR A 194 8.79 1.07 -1.16
CA TYR A 194 9.26 2.02 -0.15
C TYR A 194 9.92 1.30 1.04
N SER A 195 9.31 0.23 1.53
CA SER A 195 9.82 -0.52 2.68
C SER A 195 11.16 -1.17 2.37
N VAL A 196 11.27 -1.86 1.22
CA VAL A 196 12.53 -2.46 0.73
C VAL A 196 13.61 -1.42 0.56
N ARG A 197 13.35 -0.30 -0.14
CA ARG A 197 14.34 0.74 -0.37
C ARG A 197 14.89 1.27 0.96
N ARG A 198 13.98 1.55 1.90
CA ARG A 198 14.36 2.07 3.21
C ARG A 198 15.09 1.06 4.08
N GLU A 199 14.72 -0.20 4.03
CA GLU A 199 15.44 -1.28 4.71
C GLU A 199 16.90 -1.31 4.23
N ILE A 200 17.12 -1.20 2.93
CA ILE A 200 18.47 -1.20 2.35
C ILE A 200 19.25 0.06 2.76
N GLU A 201 18.64 1.24 2.70
CA GLU A 201 19.26 2.47 3.20
C GLU A 201 19.65 2.37 4.69
N ASP A 202 18.80 1.74 5.52
CA ASP A 202 19.06 1.58 6.94
C ASP A 202 20.12 0.47 7.22
N MET A 203 20.22 -0.56 6.37
CA MET A 203 21.34 -1.53 6.37
C MET A 203 22.67 -0.86 5.99
N ASP A 204 22.66 -0.02 4.95
CA ASP A 204 23.84 0.71 4.47
C ASP A 204 24.35 1.70 5.52
N ALA A 205 23.43 2.33 6.26
CA ALA A 205 23.74 3.22 7.37
C ALA A 205 24.14 2.49 8.67
N GLY A 206 24.08 1.15 8.70
CA GLY A 206 24.39 0.35 9.89
C GLY A 206 23.37 0.46 11.03
N ILE A 207 22.16 0.93 10.73
CA ILE A 207 21.05 1.01 11.70
C ILE A 207 20.47 -0.38 11.96
N ILE A 208 20.40 -1.21 10.92
CA ILE A 208 19.97 -2.61 10.99
C ILE A 208 21.03 -3.53 10.39
N PRO A 209 21.16 -4.77 10.90
CA PRO A 209 22.14 -5.72 10.37
C PRO A 209 21.76 -6.19 8.97
N ARG A 210 22.77 -6.44 8.12
CA ARG A 210 22.55 -7.14 6.85
C ARG A 210 22.20 -8.61 7.12
N PRO A 211 21.28 -9.21 6.33
CA PRO A 211 21.00 -10.63 6.43
C PRO A 211 22.25 -11.45 6.07
N THR A 212 22.38 -12.63 6.66
CA THR A 212 23.50 -13.56 6.41
C THR A 212 23.45 -14.19 5.03
N LYS A 213 22.25 -14.23 4.41
CA LYS A 213 22.02 -14.67 3.05
C LYS A 213 21.45 -13.52 2.23
N GLU A 214 21.86 -13.43 0.98
CA GLU A 214 21.29 -12.47 0.05
C GLU A 214 19.80 -12.78 -0.17
N LYS A 215 18.94 -11.80 0.09
CA LYS A 215 17.50 -11.91 -0.11
C LYS A 215 17.15 -11.41 -1.51
N TRP A 216 16.23 -12.10 -2.19
CA TRP A 216 15.88 -11.83 -3.59
C TRP A 216 15.43 -10.37 -3.85
N TRP A 217 14.84 -9.72 -2.85
CA TRP A 217 14.35 -8.35 -2.94
C TRP A 217 15.46 -7.29 -2.78
N MET A 218 16.67 -7.68 -2.37
CA MET A 218 17.80 -6.75 -2.23
C MET A 218 18.22 -6.13 -3.57
N LYS A 219 17.89 -6.79 -4.70
CA LYS A 219 18.13 -6.27 -6.06
C LYS A 219 17.31 -5.02 -6.40
N PHE A 220 16.21 -4.76 -5.68
CA PHE A 220 15.37 -3.57 -5.90
C PHE A 220 15.94 -2.30 -5.27
N SER A 221 17.16 -2.34 -4.73
CA SER A 221 17.94 -1.16 -4.34
C SER A 221 18.40 -0.30 -5.52
N ILE A 222 18.46 -0.87 -6.73
CA ILE A 222 19.13 -0.24 -7.87
C ILE A 222 18.10 0.15 -8.95
N GLY A 223 17.56 1.36 -8.81
CA GLY A 223 16.98 2.12 -9.92
C GLY A 223 15.46 2.05 -10.11
N ALA A 224 14.87 3.26 -10.18
CA ALA A 224 13.59 3.61 -10.79
C ALA A 224 12.29 3.31 -10.02
N VAL A 225 11.89 4.27 -9.17
CA VAL A 225 10.80 5.21 -9.55
C VAL A 225 11.17 6.64 -9.18
#